data_AF-A0A7C3MUK2-F1
#
_entry.id   AF-A0A7C3MUK2-F1
#
_cell.length_a   1.000
_cell.length_b   1.000
_cell.length_c   1.000
_cell.angle_alpha   90.00
_cell.angle_beta   90.00
_cell.angle_gamma   90.00
#
_symmetry.space_group_name_H-M   'P 1'
#
loop_
_entity.id
_entity.type
_entity.pdbx_description
1 polymer ?
#
loop_
_entity_poly.entity_id
_entity_poly.type
_entity_poly.pdbx_seq_one_letter_code
_entity_poly.pdbx_strand_id
1 'polypeptide(L)'
;MIDDAAENLERFGEEPGRDSQLWLGTATDPASPRSREAEIEELKARVHERLLDEHDPGELAQASRAVLRGLVDEATAAVLQEADLPASGSMKARIAAGVIDELCGYGPIQPFLDDPTITEVMVNGARQIYIERGGVLYPTDRVFRDDAHVMRVIERIVAPIGRRIDEASPMVDARLPDGSRVNAIIPPLSLRGPVLTVRKFSRRALTVDDLVHLGTMTADMMVFLQACVVAQLNMLISGGTGSGKTTTLNALSAFIPNRERIVTIEDAAELQLQQEHVVPLESRPANLEGKGEVTIRMLVRNALRMRPDRIIVGEVRGGEALDMLQAMNTGHDGSLSTLHSNSPRDSLARLETMTLMAGVELPAKAIREQIASALHLIIHQNRLPDGTRRITHITEVQGMEGDIVVLQDIFRWEQQGVDSEGRIIGHHVATGLRPRCLGRLLEQGAQVPLGIFAPAESGRRR
;
A
#
# COMPACT_ATOMS: atom_id res chain seq x y z
N MET A 1 30.73 53.64 14.72
CA MET A 1 31.65 53.01 15.68
C MET A 1 30.90 51.82 16.25
N ILE A 2 30.74 50.66 15.59
CA ILE A 2 31.62 49.89 14.69
C ILE A 2 33.00 49.67 15.34
N ASP A 3 33.42 48.40 15.40
CA ASP A 3 34.54 47.77 16.14
C ASP A 3 34.10 47.30 17.55
N ASP A 4 34.25 46.05 17.98
CA ASP A 4 35.08 44.92 17.55
C ASP A 4 34.48 43.62 18.09
N ALA A 5 34.46 42.57 17.26
CA ALA A 5 34.75 41.17 17.63
C ALA A 5 34.40 40.25 16.45
N ALA A 6 35.04 40.50 15.30
CA ALA A 6 35.19 39.54 14.22
C ALA A 6 36.64 39.03 14.27
N GLU A 7 36.89 37.98 15.05
CA GLU A 7 38.17 37.26 15.05
C GLU A 7 37.90 35.78 15.35
N ASN A 8 37.77 34.97 14.29
CA ASN A 8 38.24 33.58 14.19
C ASN A 8 37.75 32.90 12.90
N LEU A 9 38.09 33.47 11.75
CA LEU A 9 37.97 32.80 10.46
C LEU A 9 39.05 33.36 9.54
N GLU A 10 40.29 32.92 9.72
CA GLU A 10 41.34 32.92 8.69
C GLU A 10 42.62 32.30 9.23
N ARG A 11 42.95 31.10 8.74
CA ARG A 11 44.32 30.63 8.43
C ARG A 11 44.23 29.21 7.89
N PHE A 12 44.29 29.08 6.57
CA PHE A 12 45.36 28.37 5.85
C PHE A 12 44.94 28.27 4.38
N GLY A 13 45.29 29.31 3.63
CA GLY A 13 45.50 29.24 2.19
C GLY A 13 46.96 29.54 1.92
N GLU A 14 47.66 28.57 1.33
CA GLU A 14 48.84 28.80 0.50
C GLU A 14 48.75 27.82 -0.69
N GLU A 15 48.53 28.36 -1.88
CA GLU A 15 48.85 27.68 -3.15
C GLU A 15 50.37 27.62 -3.31
N PRO A 16 50.87 26.60 -4.02
CA PRO A 16 51.50 26.96 -5.29
C PRO A 16 51.26 25.94 -6.42
N GLY A 17 51.23 26.46 -7.65
CA GLY A 17 51.84 25.75 -8.79
C GLY A 17 50.87 25.30 -9.88
N ARG A 18 50.84 26.10 -10.95
CA ARG A 18 50.39 25.69 -12.28
C ARG A 18 51.12 24.41 -12.72
N ASP A 19 50.37 23.34 -12.95
CA ASP A 19 50.65 22.38 -14.01
C ASP A 19 49.33 21.90 -14.63
N SER A 20 48.91 22.65 -15.64
CA SER A 20 47.89 22.26 -16.59
C SER A 20 48.49 21.22 -17.54
N GLN A 21 48.34 19.93 -17.21
CA GLN A 21 48.46 18.82 -18.16
C GLN A 21 47.23 17.92 -18.08
N LEU A 22 46.38 18.05 -19.10
CA LEU A 22 45.67 16.96 -19.79
C LEU A 22 45.23 15.77 -18.92
N TRP A 23 44.06 15.86 -18.29
CA TRP A 23 43.26 14.67 -17.96
C TRP A 23 42.46 14.25 -19.21
N LEU A 24 43.16 13.60 -20.14
CA LEU A 24 42.55 12.75 -21.16
C LEU A 24 42.00 11.50 -20.47
N GLY A 25 40.80 11.07 -20.91
CA GLY A 25 39.94 10.07 -20.28
C GLY A 25 40.66 8.93 -19.57
N THR A 26 40.36 8.79 -18.27
CA THR A 26 40.61 7.55 -17.54
C THR A 26 39.77 6.45 -18.18
N ALA A 27 40.45 5.51 -18.85
CA ALA A 27 39.86 4.26 -19.28
C ALA A 27 39.09 3.63 -18.11
N THR A 28 37.82 3.34 -18.34
CA THR A 28 36.98 2.53 -17.44
C THR A 28 37.70 1.21 -17.16
N ASP A 29 37.97 0.91 -15.89
CA ASP A 29 38.51 -0.38 -15.47
C ASP A 29 37.53 -1.49 -15.91
N PRO A 30 37.94 -2.40 -16.82
CA PRO A 30 37.07 -3.45 -17.35
C PRO A 30 36.61 -4.45 -16.26
N ALA A 31 37.23 -4.44 -15.07
CA ALA A 31 36.87 -5.30 -13.95
C ALA A 31 35.86 -4.69 -12.96
N SER A 32 35.40 -3.44 -13.16
CA SER A 32 34.44 -2.82 -12.25
C SER A 32 33.06 -3.52 -12.28
N PRO A 33 32.30 -3.59 -11.16
CA PRO A 33 30.94 -4.15 -11.18
C PRO A 33 30.02 -3.50 -12.22
N ARG A 34 30.21 -2.19 -12.45
CA ARG A 34 29.45 -1.40 -13.43
C ARG A 34 29.77 -1.75 -14.89
N SER A 35 31.01 -2.14 -15.22
CA SER A 35 31.35 -2.56 -16.59
C SER A 35 30.76 -3.93 -16.92
N ARG A 36 30.74 -4.86 -15.95
CA ARG A 36 30.12 -6.18 -16.12
C ARG A 36 28.60 -6.13 -16.27
N GLU A 37 27.93 -5.21 -15.60
CA GLU A 37 26.48 -5.02 -15.79
C GLU A 37 26.16 -4.42 -17.15
N ALA A 38 26.94 -3.44 -17.61
CA ALA A 38 26.78 -2.89 -18.96
C ALA A 38 26.99 -3.97 -20.04
N GLU A 39 28.01 -4.82 -19.88
CA GLU A 39 28.29 -5.95 -20.78
C GLU A 39 27.12 -6.96 -20.80
N ILE A 40 26.54 -7.27 -19.63
CA ILE A 40 25.37 -8.15 -19.54
C ILE A 40 24.15 -7.54 -20.26
N GLU A 41 23.90 -6.24 -20.13
CA GLU A 41 22.79 -5.57 -20.83
C GLU A 41 23.00 -5.54 -22.35
N GLU A 42 24.23 -5.33 -22.82
CA GLU A 42 24.56 -5.39 -24.25
C GLU A 42 24.33 -6.81 -24.82
N LEU A 43 24.75 -7.84 -24.10
CA LEU A 43 24.52 -9.23 -24.49
C LEU A 43 23.02 -9.58 -24.51
N LYS A 44 22.24 -9.10 -23.54
CA LYS A 44 20.77 -9.28 -23.57
C LYS A 44 20.14 -8.63 -24.79
N ALA A 45 20.57 -7.41 -25.14
CA ALA A 45 20.06 -6.71 -26.32
C ALA A 45 20.33 -7.51 -27.62
N ARG A 46 21.54 -8.06 -27.77
CA ARG A 46 21.91 -8.91 -28.92
C ARG A 46 21.12 -10.21 -28.97
N VAL A 47 20.90 -10.88 -27.83
CA VAL A 47 20.08 -12.09 -27.76
C VAL A 47 18.63 -11.77 -28.13
N HIS A 48 18.09 -10.66 -27.63
CA HIS A 48 16.73 -10.23 -27.94
C HIS A 48 16.56 -9.87 -29.43
N GLU A 49 17.51 -9.15 -30.03
CA GLU A 49 17.50 -8.82 -31.46
C GLU A 49 17.50 -10.09 -32.33
N ARG A 50 18.40 -11.03 -32.01
CA ARG A 50 18.48 -12.32 -32.71
C ARG A 50 17.16 -13.09 -32.66
N LEU A 51 16.51 -13.14 -31.50
CA LEU A 51 15.23 -13.84 -31.35
C LEU A 51 14.12 -13.20 -32.19
N LEU A 52 14.11 -11.87 -32.34
CA LEU A 52 13.16 -11.18 -33.20
C LEU A 52 13.44 -11.36 -34.69
N ASP A 53 14.70 -11.57 -35.07
CA ASP A 53 15.08 -11.87 -36.46
C ASP A 53 14.73 -13.32 -36.86
N GLU A 54 14.87 -14.26 -35.92
CA GLU A 54 14.68 -15.69 -36.16
C GLU A 54 13.22 -16.16 -35.97
N HIS A 55 12.39 -15.40 -35.25
CA HIS A 55 11.01 -15.80 -34.91
C HIS A 55 9.99 -14.67 -35.06
N ASP A 56 8.73 -15.04 -35.32
CA ASP A 56 7.63 -14.07 -35.35
C ASP A 56 7.37 -13.50 -33.94
N PRO A 57 7.27 -12.16 -33.78
CA PRO A 57 7.02 -11.53 -32.47
C PRO A 57 5.70 -11.97 -31.82
N GLY A 58 4.67 -12.27 -32.60
CA GLY A 58 3.38 -12.75 -32.13
C GLY A 58 3.47 -14.18 -31.58
N GLU A 59 4.25 -15.05 -32.22
CA GLU A 59 4.54 -16.40 -31.73
C GLU A 59 5.35 -16.37 -30.42
N LEU A 60 6.39 -15.53 -30.33
CA LEU A 60 7.17 -15.35 -29.12
C LEU A 60 6.32 -14.85 -27.94
N ALA A 61 5.40 -13.91 -28.18
CA ALA A 61 4.52 -13.36 -27.16
C ALA A 61 3.50 -14.38 -26.62
N GLN A 62 3.09 -15.36 -27.45
CA GLN A 62 2.12 -16.39 -27.09
C GLN A 62 2.78 -17.69 -26.60
N ALA A 63 4.08 -17.85 -26.82
CA ALA A 63 4.81 -19.05 -26.44
C ALA A 63 4.83 -19.27 -24.92
N SER A 64 4.80 -20.53 -24.51
CA SER A 64 4.94 -20.88 -23.08
C SER A 64 6.34 -20.53 -22.58
N ARG A 65 6.46 -20.19 -21.28
CA ARG A 65 7.76 -19.92 -20.64
C ARG A 65 8.79 -21.04 -20.86
N ALA A 66 8.35 -22.30 -20.92
CA ALA A 66 9.25 -23.43 -21.14
C ALA A 66 9.83 -23.44 -22.56
N VAL A 67 9.00 -23.15 -23.57
CA VAL A 67 9.43 -23.08 -24.98
C VAL A 67 10.38 -21.90 -25.19
N LEU A 68 10.01 -20.72 -24.68
CA LEU A 68 10.86 -19.54 -24.76
C LEU A 68 12.19 -19.72 -24.07
N ARG A 69 12.21 -20.45 -22.94
CA ARG A 69 13.47 -20.72 -22.26
C ARG A 69 14.44 -21.51 -23.14
N GLY A 70 13.95 -22.51 -23.88
CA GLY A 70 14.75 -23.24 -24.86
C GLY A 70 15.32 -22.32 -25.94
N LEU A 71 14.47 -21.52 -26.58
CA LEU A 71 14.87 -20.58 -27.64
C LEU A 71 15.89 -19.55 -27.14
N VAL A 72 15.63 -18.97 -25.96
CA VAL A 72 16.51 -17.97 -25.34
C VAL A 72 17.84 -18.60 -24.93
N ASP A 73 17.85 -19.82 -24.39
CA ASP A 73 19.09 -20.50 -24.02
C ASP A 73 19.96 -20.82 -25.25
N GLU A 74 19.34 -21.21 -26.37
CA GLU A 74 20.00 -21.42 -27.67
C GLU A 74 20.58 -20.10 -28.22
N ALA A 75 19.76 -19.05 -28.29
CA ALA A 75 20.21 -17.73 -28.76
C ALA A 75 21.30 -17.14 -27.85
N THR A 76 21.20 -17.32 -26.54
CA THR A 76 22.22 -16.90 -25.57
C THR A 76 23.54 -17.64 -25.78
N ALA A 77 23.48 -18.95 -26.05
CA ALA A 77 24.67 -19.74 -26.34
C ALA A 77 25.35 -19.26 -27.63
N ALA A 78 24.58 -18.98 -28.68
CA ALA A 78 25.10 -18.49 -29.95
C ALA A 78 25.76 -17.11 -29.81
N VAL A 79 25.10 -16.16 -29.13
CA VAL A 79 25.64 -14.80 -28.92
C VAL A 79 26.92 -14.81 -28.09
N LEU A 80 26.99 -15.64 -27.04
CA LEU A 80 28.21 -15.77 -26.23
C LEU A 80 29.37 -16.40 -27.01
N GLN A 81 29.07 -17.37 -27.89
CA GLN A 81 30.06 -17.98 -28.76
C GLN A 81 30.61 -16.98 -29.79
N GLU A 82 29.74 -16.16 -30.39
CA GLU A 82 30.14 -15.10 -31.33
C GLU A 82 30.93 -13.98 -30.66
N ALA A 83 30.67 -13.70 -29.38
CA ALA A 83 31.39 -12.71 -28.59
C ALA A 83 32.73 -13.23 -28.04
N ASP A 84 33.08 -14.50 -28.27
CA ASP A 84 34.24 -15.19 -27.66
C ASP A 84 34.29 -15.06 -26.13
N LEU A 85 33.12 -15.03 -25.49
CA LEU A 85 33.00 -14.86 -24.05
C LEU A 85 32.79 -16.20 -23.33
N PRO A 86 33.46 -16.43 -22.18
CA PRO A 86 33.30 -17.66 -21.43
C PRO A 86 31.88 -17.79 -20.88
N ALA A 87 31.21 -18.86 -21.33
CA ALA A 87 29.86 -19.22 -20.95
C ALA A 87 29.75 -19.76 -19.50
N SER A 88 29.99 -18.90 -18.50
CA SER A 88 29.69 -19.25 -17.11
C SER A 88 28.19 -19.52 -16.96
N GLY A 89 27.83 -20.64 -16.32
CA GLY A 89 26.42 -21.04 -16.14
C GLY A 89 25.58 -19.98 -15.44
N SER A 90 26.17 -19.21 -14.51
CA SER A 90 25.49 -18.11 -13.83
C SER A 90 25.24 -16.90 -14.73
N MET A 91 26.16 -16.60 -15.66
CA MET A 91 26.03 -15.51 -16.62
C MET A 91 24.96 -15.83 -17.68
N LYS A 92 25.00 -17.06 -18.24
CA LYS A 92 23.95 -17.57 -19.14
C LYS A 92 22.57 -17.49 -18.49
N ALA A 93 22.43 -17.98 -17.27
CA ALA A 93 21.16 -17.95 -16.56
C ALA A 93 20.64 -16.51 -16.31
N ARG A 94 21.53 -15.55 -16.03
CA ARG A 94 21.18 -14.13 -15.85
C ARG A 94 20.73 -13.46 -17.16
N ILE A 95 21.45 -13.70 -18.26
CA ILE A 95 21.07 -13.16 -19.58
C ILE A 95 19.73 -13.76 -20.00
N ALA A 96 19.60 -15.09 -19.95
CA ALA A 96 18.38 -15.79 -20.33
C ALA A 96 17.16 -15.35 -19.50
N ALA A 97 17.31 -15.24 -18.18
CA ALA A 97 16.23 -14.74 -17.32
C ALA A 97 15.82 -13.31 -17.69
N GLY A 98 16.79 -12.41 -17.92
CA GLY A 98 16.50 -11.03 -18.32
C GLY A 98 15.78 -10.93 -19.67
N VAL A 99 16.19 -11.72 -20.66
CA VAL A 99 15.53 -11.73 -21.98
C VAL A 99 14.12 -12.31 -21.89
N ILE A 100 13.91 -13.38 -21.09
CA ILE A 100 12.57 -13.93 -20.84
C ILE A 100 11.67 -12.88 -20.15
N ASP A 101 12.22 -12.13 -19.20
CA ASP A 101 11.49 -11.06 -18.51
C ASP A 101 11.12 -9.90 -19.47
N GLU A 102 11.96 -9.59 -20.46
CA GLU A 102 11.65 -8.61 -21.52
C GLU A 102 10.57 -9.12 -22.48
N LEU A 103 10.70 -10.36 -22.95
CA LEU A 103 9.79 -10.96 -23.93
C LEU A 103 8.39 -11.21 -23.34
N CYS A 104 8.32 -11.73 -22.11
CA CYS A 104 7.06 -12.23 -21.53
C CYS A 104 6.75 -11.72 -20.13
N GLY A 105 7.72 -11.13 -19.44
CA GLY A 105 7.52 -10.54 -18.11
C GLY A 105 7.11 -9.08 -18.20
N TYR A 106 7.47 -8.31 -17.17
CA TYR A 106 7.30 -6.86 -17.13
C TYR A 106 8.62 -6.11 -17.36
N GLY A 107 9.56 -6.71 -18.07
CA GLY A 107 10.87 -6.11 -18.38
C GLY A 107 11.71 -5.88 -17.12
N PRO A 108 12.43 -4.75 -17.01
CA PRO A 108 13.36 -4.47 -15.91
C PRO A 108 12.75 -4.53 -14.50
N ILE A 109 11.44 -4.32 -14.38
CA ILE A 109 10.73 -4.33 -13.08
C ILE A 109 10.32 -5.74 -12.62
N GLN A 110 10.40 -6.77 -13.47
CA GLN A 110 9.94 -8.13 -13.15
C GLN A 110 10.57 -8.67 -11.85
N PRO A 111 11.88 -8.57 -11.60
CA PRO A 111 12.45 -9.10 -10.35
C PRO A 111 12.00 -8.36 -9.09
N PHE A 112 11.60 -7.09 -9.20
CA PHE A 112 11.03 -6.35 -8.07
C PHE A 112 9.59 -6.76 -7.78
N LEU A 113 8.84 -7.11 -8.84
CA LEU A 113 7.50 -7.68 -8.70
C LEU A 113 7.55 -9.08 -8.08
N ASP A 114 8.60 -9.86 -8.35
CA ASP A 114 8.77 -11.20 -7.77
C ASP A 114 9.33 -11.18 -6.33
N ASP A 115 10.05 -10.12 -5.91
CA ASP A 115 10.63 -10.02 -4.56
C ASP A 115 9.55 -9.74 -3.48
N PRO A 116 9.23 -10.71 -2.59
CA PRO A 116 8.17 -10.54 -1.59
C PRO A 116 8.44 -9.45 -0.55
N THR A 117 9.68 -8.94 -0.45
CA THR A 117 10.03 -7.84 0.47
C THR A 117 9.65 -6.47 -0.07
N ILE A 118 9.40 -6.36 -1.38
CA ILE A 118 9.01 -5.11 -2.05
C ILE A 118 7.49 -5.01 -2.06
N THR A 119 6.98 -3.84 -1.69
CA THR A 119 5.54 -3.54 -1.59
C THR A 119 5.04 -2.68 -2.75
N GLU A 120 5.88 -1.79 -3.28
CA GLU A 120 5.53 -0.91 -4.40
C GLU A 120 6.71 -0.75 -5.37
N VAL A 121 6.41 -0.59 -6.65
CA VAL A 121 7.37 -0.30 -7.73
C VAL A 121 6.87 0.92 -8.50
N MET A 122 7.72 1.94 -8.67
CA MET A 122 7.39 3.19 -9.35
C MET A 122 8.39 3.45 -10.48
N VAL A 123 7.89 3.62 -11.69
CA VAL A 123 8.65 3.98 -12.89
C VAL A 123 8.28 5.42 -13.23
N ASN A 124 9.18 6.35 -12.97
CA ASN A 124 8.98 7.79 -13.20
C ASN A 124 9.58 8.24 -14.56
N GLY A 125 9.43 7.40 -15.58
CA GLY A 125 10.11 7.49 -16.87
C GLY A 125 11.17 6.41 -17.05
N ALA A 126 11.67 6.22 -18.28
CA ALA A 126 12.49 5.06 -18.64
C ALA A 126 13.75 4.86 -17.79
N ARG A 127 14.34 5.94 -17.25
CA ARG A 127 15.61 5.90 -16.49
C ARG A 127 15.46 6.05 -14.98
N GLN A 128 14.25 6.08 -14.44
CA GLN A 128 14.02 6.31 -13.01
C GLN A 128 13.03 5.29 -12.44
N ILE A 129 13.57 4.27 -11.76
CA ILE A 129 12.78 3.25 -11.08
C ILE A 129 13.06 3.30 -9.58
N TYR A 130 11.99 3.37 -8.79
CA TYR A 130 11.99 3.34 -7.33
C TYR A 130 11.21 2.12 -6.82
N ILE A 131 11.59 1.64 -5.65
CA ILE A 131 10.89 0.57 -4.93
C ILE A 131 10.60 0.98 -3.50
N GLU A 132 9.48 0.51 -2.95
CA GLU A 132 9.22 0.56 -1.52
C GLU A 132 9.61 -0.78 -0.87
N ARG A 133 10.47 -0.73 0.15
CA ARG A 133 10.78 -1.87 1.02
C ARG A 133 10.67 -1.45 2.48
N GLY A 134 9.86 -2.16 3.25
CA GLY A 134 9.65 -1.83 4.67
C GLY A 134 9.07 -0.43 4.91
N GLY A 135 8.28 0.09 3.96
CA GLY A 135 7.77 1.45 3.98
C GLY A 135 8.73 2.50 3.41
N VAL A 136 10.03 2.23 3.32
CA VAL A 136 11.01 3.22 2.87
C VAL A 136 11.21 3.13 1.36
N LEU A 137 11.35 4.29 0.69
CA LEU A 137 11.59 4.39 -0.75
C LEU A 137 13.08 4.32 -1.07
N TYR A 138 13.44 3.49 -2.05
CA TYR A 138 14.81 3.33 -2.52
C TYR A 138 14.88 3.50 -4.05
N PRO A 139 15.86 4.26 -4.58
CA PRO A 139 16.15 4.23 -6.01
C PRO A 139 16.79 2.88 -6.38
N THR A 140 16.56 2.44 -7.61
CA THR A 140 17.20 1.23 -8.17
C THR A 140 18.21 1.58 -9.24
N ASP A 141 19.07 0.62 -9.58
CA ASP A 141 20.04 0.67 -10.67
C ASP A 141 19.47 0.21 -12.02
N ARG A 142 18.27 -0.34 -12.04
CA ARG A 142 17.60 -0.82 -13.25
C ARG A 142 16.94 0.31 -14.02
N VAL A 143 16.97 0.19 -15.35
CA VAL A 143 16.37 1.14 -16.27
C VAL A 143 15.68 0.42 -17.41
N PHE A 144 14.65 1.05 -17.96
CA PHE A 144 14.14 0.72 -19.29
C PHE A 144 15.07 1.32 -20.35
N ARG A 145 15.02 0.71 -21.54
CA ARG A 145 15.80 1.13 -22.72
C ARG A 145 15.43 2.55 -23.15
N ASP A 146 14.12 2.80 -23.25
CA ASP A 146 13.50 4.03 -23.71
C ASP A 146 12.03 4.08 -23.27
N ASP A 147 11.36 5.19 -23.56
CA ASP A 147 9.93 5.38 -23.27
C ASP A 147 9.05 4.40 -24.05
N ALA A 148 9.46 4.00 -25.26
CA ALA A 148 8.72 3.01 -26.04
C ALA A 148 8.71 1.63 -25.35
N HIS A 149 9.79 1.27 -24.64
CA HIS A 149 9.85 0.05 -23.83
C HIS A 149 8.88 0.12 -22.65
N VAL A 150 8.82 1.25 -21.94
CA VAL A 150 7.83 1.42 -20.87
C VAL A 150 6.40 1.30 -21.43
N MET A 151 6.12 1.93 -22.57
CA MET A 151 4.82 1.84 -23.26
C MET A 151 4.43 0.40 -23.58
N ARG A 152 5.35 -0.41 -24.15
CA ARG A 152 5.09 -1.84 -24.42
C ARG A 152 4.72 -2.63 -23.16
N VAL A 153 5.36 -2.33 -22.02
CA VAL A 153 5.01 -2.96 -20.74
C VAL A 153 3.63 -2.52 -20.26
N ILE A 154 3.28 -1.23 -20.39
CA ILE A 154 1.94 -0.74 -20.04
C ILE A 154 0.88 -1.43 -20.92
N GLU A 155 1.09 -1.48 -22.23
CA GLU A 155 0.19 -2.15 -23.19
C GLU A 155 -0.03 -3.62 -22.83
N ARG A 156 1.04 -4.33 -22.48
CA ARG A 156 0.99 -5.73 -22.03
C ARG A 156 0.15 -5.91 -20.75
N ILE A 157 0.17 -4.92 -19.85
CA ILE A 157 -0.64 -4.95 -18.62
C ILE A 157 -2.13 -4.71 -18.93
N VAL A 158 -2.46 -3.76 -19.80
CA VAL A 158 -3.85 -3.33 -20.04
C VAL A 158 -4.60 -4.21 -21.05
N ALA A 159 -3.90 -4.80 -22.02
CA ALA A 159 -4.51 -5.56 -23.12
C ALA A 159 -5.41 -6.72 -22.65
N PRO A 160 -5.01 -7.58 -21.68
CA PRO A 160 -5.85 -8.68 -21.21
C PRO A 160 -7.16 -8.24 -20.52
N ILE A 161 -7.21 -7.00 -20.01
CA ILE A 161 -8.33 -6.46 -19.24
C ILE A 161 -9.32 -5.74 -20.16
N GLY A 162 -9.00 -5.62 -21.47
CA GLY A 162 -9.81 -4.87 -22.42
C GLY A 162 -9.80 -3.36 -22.16
N ARG A 163 -8.78 -2.85 -21.46
CA ARG A 163 -8.54 -1.41 -21.26
C ARG A 163 -7.60 -0.91 -22.35
N ARG A 164 -7.70 0.39 -22.67
CA ARG A 164 -6.83 1.06 -23.64
C ARG A 164 -6.14 2.25 -22.97
N ILE A 165 -4.93 2.53 -23.42
CA ILE A 165 -4.17 3.72 -23.04
C ILE A 165 -3.58 4.31 -24.33
N ASP A 166 -3.93 5.55 -24.63
CA ASP A 166 -3.53 6.28 -25.83
C ASP A 166 -3.68 7.79 -25.60
N GLU A 167 -3.39 8.62 -26.60
CA GLU A 167 -3.48 10.08 -26.45
C GLU A 167 -4.90 10.57 -26.10
N ALA A 168 -5.95 9.83 -26.49
CA ALA A 168 -7.34 10.17 -26.14
C ALA A 168 -7.70 9.73 -24.71
N SER A 169 -7.07 8.67 -24.21
CA SER A 169 -7.21 8.15 -22.84
C SER A 169 -5.84 7.94 -22.18
N PRO A 170 -5.14 9.03 -21.79
CA PRO A 170 -3.71 8.99 -21.41
C PRO A 170 -3.46 8.49 -19.98
N MET A 171 -4.47 7.95 -19.30
CA MET A 171 -4.37 7.41 -17.94
C MET A 171 -5.25 6.19 -17.78
N VAL A 172 -4.79 5.21 -17.01
CA VAL A 172 -5.49 3.94 -16.81
C VAL A 172 -5.17 3.34 -15.45
N ASP A 173 -6.20 2.76 -14.83
CA ASP A 173 -6.07 1.85 -13.70
C ASP A 173 -6.31 0.41 -14.17
N ALA A 174 -5.43 -0.49 -13.75
CA ALA A 174 -5.38 -1.88 -14.18
C ALA A 174 -4.98 -2.82 -13.03
N ARG A 175 -4.99 -4.13 -13.30
CA ARG A 175 -4.55 -5.18 -12.37
C ARG A 175 -3.64 -6.17 -13.07
N LEU A 176 -2.58 -6.57 -12.39
CA LEU A 176 -1.79 -7.72 -12.79
C LEU A 176 -2.55 -9.03 -12.48
N PRO A 177 -2.18 -10.17 -13.11
CA PRO A 177 -2.80 -11.47 -12.84
C PRO A 177 -2.70 -11.93 -11.39
N ASP A 178 -1.72 -11.43 -10.64
CA ASP A 178 -1.54 -11.74 -9.21
C ASP A 178 -2.38 -10.87 -8.26
N GLY A 179 -3.20 -9.97 -8.82
CA GLY A 179 -4.05 -9.04 -8.08
C GLY A 179 -3.42 -7.67 -7.82
N SER A 180 -2.14 -7.47 -8.12
CA SER A 180 -1.43 -6.19 -7.91
C SER A 180 -2.09 -5.06 -8.69
N ARG A 181 -2.21 -3.89 -8.08
CA ARG A 181 -2.85 -2.72 -8.69
C ARG A 181 -1.84 -1.93 -9.49
N VAL A 182 -2.25 -1.48 -10.67
CA VAL A 182 -1.40 -0.73 -11.59
C VAL A 182 -2.09 0.58 -11.93
N ASN A 183 -1.37 1.69 -11.79
CA ASN A 183 -1.74 2.98 -12.36
C ASN A 183 -0.69 3.38 -13.40
N ALA A 184 -1.12 3.80 -14.58
CA ALA A 184 -0.23 4.29 -15.62
C ALA A 184 -0.73 5.61 -16.22
N ILE A 185 0.20 6.51 -16.52
CA ILE A 185 -0.05 7.83 -17.09
C ILE A 185 0.98 8.08 -18.19
N ILE A 186 0.54 8.53 -19.36
CA ILE A 186 1.39 8.73 -20.55
C ILE A 186 1.36 10.19 -21.03
N PRO A 187 2.28 10.60 -21.92
CA PRO A 187 2.19 11.90 -22.59
C PRO A 187 0.83 12.08 -23.30
N PRO A 188 0.30 13.32 -23.38
CA PRO A 188 0.91 14.57 -22.94
C PRO A 188 0.74 14.90 -21.45
N LEU A 189 0.02 14.07 -20.66
CA LEU A 189 -0.20 14.35 -19.23
C LEU A 189 1.07 14.18 -18.40
N SER A 190 1.85 13.15 -18.71
CA SER A 190 3.18 13.00 -18.13
C SER A 190 4.24 13.65 -19.03
N LEU A 191 4.82 14.75 -18.53
CA LEU A 191 5.82 15.55 -19.27
C LEU A 191 7.19 14.88 -19.38
N ARG A 192 7.43 13.80 -18.63
CA ARG A 192 8.73 13.10 -18.56
C ARG A 192 8.72 11.73 -19.23
N GLY A 193 7.73 11.50 -20.11
CA GLY A 193 7.47 10.19 -20.70
C GLY A 193 6.46 9.36 -19.89
N PRO A 194 6.23 8.10 -20.24
CA PRO A 194 5.28 7.23 -19.55
C PRO A 194 5.69 6.93 -18.10
N VAL A 195 4.71 6.97 -17.20
CA VAL A 195 4.84 6.70 -15.77
C VAL A 195 3.97 5.51 -15.40
N LEU A 196 4.51 4.63 -14.54
CA LEU A 196 3.86 3.42 -14.10
C LEU A 196 4.07 3.24 -12.58
N THR A 197 2.99 3.03 -11.84
CA THR A 197 3.05 2.67 -10.42
C THR A 197 2.37 1.32 -10.22
N VAL A 198 3.09 0.37 -9.65
CA VAL A 198 2.56 -0.96 -9.28
C VAL A 198 2.57 -1.08 -7.76
N ARG A 199 1.39 -1.20 -7.17
CA ARG A 199 1.23 -1.56 -5.76
C ARG A 199 0.93 -3.04 -5.67
N LYS A 200 1.88 -3.78 -5.09
CA LYS A 200 1.84 -5.24 -5.09
C LYS A 200 0.75 -5.76 -4.18
N PHE A 201 0.04 -6.79 -4.65
CA PHE A 201 -0.90 -7.52 -3.82
C PHE A 201 -0.13 -8.45 -2.88
N SER A 202 -0.27 -8.25 -1.57
CA SER A 202 0.38 -9.12 -0.60
C SER A 202 -0.28 -10.49 -0.61
N ARG A 203 0.44 -11.52 -1.04
CA ARG A 203 -0.06 -12.92 -1.02
C ARG A 203 -0.29 -13.46 0.39
N ARG A 204 0.37 -12.87 1.39
CA ARG A 204 0.15 -13.17 2.81
C ARG A 204 -0.44 -11.93 3.48
N ALA A 205 -1.68 -12.03 3.94
CA ALA A 205 -2.25 -11.07 4.86
C ALA A 205 -1.51 -11.15 6.21
N LEU A 206 -1.18 -10.00 6.80
CA LEU A 206 -0.65 -9.96 8.16
C LEU A 206 -1.72 -10.41 9.14
N THR A 207 -1.35 -11.31 10.04
CA THR A 207 -2.21 -11.80 11.13
C THR A 207 -2.18 -10.83 12.31
N VAL A 208 -3.10 -11.00 13.25
CA VAL A 208 -3.10 -10.18 14.47
C VAL A 208 -1.86 -10.43 15.31
N ASP A 209 -1.39 -11.69 15.37
CA ASP A 209 -0.10 -12.01 15.99
C ASP A 209 1.04 -11.27 15.32
N ASP A 210 1.08 -11.20 13.98
CA ASP A 210 2.10 -10.43 13.26
C ASP A 210 2.06 -8.94 13.68
N LEU A 211 0.86 -8.34 13.83
CA LEU A 211 0.72 -6.96 14.28
C LEU A 211 1.22 -6.73 15.72
N VAL A 212 1.06 -7.71 16.61
CA VAL A 212 1.62 -7.67 17.97
C VAL A 212 3.15 -7.79 17.93
N HIS A 213 3.69 -8.73 17.15
CA HIS A 213 5.14 -8.93 17.00
C HIS A 213 5.84 -7.72 16.38
N LEU A 214 5.19 -7.04 15.43
CA LEU A 214 5.68 -5.80 14.81
C LEU A 214 5.56 -4.58 15.75
N GLY A 215 4.93 -4.74 16.91
CA GLY A 215 4.67 -3.66 17.87
C GLY A 215 3.63 -2.67 17.38
N THR A 216 2.79 -3.02 16.40
CA THR A 216 1.69 -2.15 15.92
C THR A 216 0.60 -1.99 16.97
N MET A 217 0.40 -3.01 17.81
CA MET A 217 -0.47 -2.99 18.99
C MET A 217 0.09 -3.93 20.07
N THR A 218 -0.42 -3.85 21.30
CA THR A 218 -0.07 -4.81 22.36
C THR A 218 -1.00 -6.02 22.37
N ALA A 219 -0.61 -7.10 23.05
CA ALA A 219 -1.47 -8.26 23.28
C ALA A 219 -2.76 -7.90 24.04
N ASP A 220 -2.68 -6.98 25.00
CA ASP A 220 -3.83 -6.49 25.74
C ASP A 220 -4.83 -5.74 24.84
N MET A 221 -4.32 -4.90 23.93
CA MET A 221 -5.15 -4.23 22.92
C MET A 221 -5.81 -5.26 21.99
N MET A 222 -5.07 -6.29 21.57
CA MET A 222 -5.62 -7.38 20.76
C MET A 222 -6.78 -8.08 21.48
N VAL A 223 -6.61 -8.48 22.74
CA VAL A 223 -7.66 -9.18 23.52
C VAL A 223 -8.93 -8.33 23.61
N PHE A 224 -8.78 -7.03 23.86
CA PHE A 224 -9.90 -6.10 23.86
C PHE A 224 -10.58 -6.00 22.48
N LEU A 225 -9.82 -5.77 21.42
CA LEU A 225 -10.35 -5.63 20.07
C LEU A 225 -11.00 -6.93 19.55
N GLN A 226 -10.46 -8.09 19.90
CA GLN A 226 -11.07 -9.38 19.62
C GLN A 226 -12.46 -9.47 20.24
N ALA A 227 -12.59 -9.14 21.53
CA ALA A 227 -13.89 -9.13 22.20
C ALA A 227 -14.88 -8.17 21.53
N CYS A 228 -14.41 -6.99 21.10
CA CYS A 228 -15.23 -6.03 20.36
C CYS A 228 -15.72 -6.57 19.00
N VAL A 229 -14.87 -7.27 18.24
CA VAL A 229 -15.27 -7.89 16.96
C VAL A 229 -16.33 -8.97 17.20
N VAL A 230 -16.10 -9.84 18.19
CA VAL A 230 -17.01 -10.96 18.51
C VAL A 230 -18.37 -10.44 19.01
N ALA A 231 -18.37 -9.39 19.82
CA ALA A 231 -19.59 -8.73 20.31
C ALA A 231 -20.25 -7.78 19.29
N GLN A 232 -19.81 -7.83 18.03
CA GLN A 232 -20.38 -7.07 16.91
C GLN A 232 -20.41 -5.55 17.16
N LEU A 233 -19.33 -4.99 17.73
CA LEU A 233 -19.18 -3.54 17.78
C LEU A 233 -18.78 -3.01 16.39
N ASN A 234 -19.45 -1.95 15.95
CA ASN A 234 -19.04 -1.20 14.76
C ASN A 234 -17.75 -0.42 15.04
N MET A 235 -16.73 -0.62 14.19
CA MET A 235 -15.40 -0.01 14.37
C MET A 235 -14.92 0.68 13.10
N LEU A 236 -14.34 1.86 13.29
CA LEU A 236 -13.71 2.65 12.22
C LEU A 236 -12.19 2.63 12.40
N ILE A 237 -11.46 2.11 11.42
CA ILE A 237 -10.00 2.17 11.39
C ILE A 237 -9.58 3.41 10.60
N SER A 238 -8.87 4.34 11.24
CA SER A 238 -8.52 5.62 10.63
C SER A 238 -7.03 5.93 10.63
N GLY A 239 -6.60 6.91 9.82
CA GLY A 239 -5.19 7.26 9.65
C GLY A 239 -4.77 7.67 8.24
N GLY A 240 -3.54 8.14 8.10
CA GLY A 240 -2.97 8.61 6.84
C GLY A 240 -2.78 7.54 5.76
N THR A 241 -2.28 7.97 4.60
CA THR A 241 -1.88 7.05 3.52
C THR A 241 -0.70 6.18 3.95
N GLY A 242 -0.73 4.90 3.59
CA GLY A 242 0.32 3.95 3.95
C GLY A 242 0.40 3.60 5.44
N SER A 243 -0.55 4.07 6.27
CA SER A 243 -0.51 3.80 7.72
C SER A 243 -0.82 2.35 8.08
N GLY A 244 -1.46 1.58 7.19
CA GLY A 244 -1.80 0.17 7.39
C GLY A 244 -3.24 -0.10 7.84
N LYS A 245 -4.19 0.83 7.58
CA LYS A 245 -5.60 0.69 7.98
C LYS A 245 -6.24 -0.60 7.47
N THR A 246 -6.16 -0.86 6.16
CA THR A 246 -6.75 -2.05 5.53
C THR A 246 -6.11 -3.33 6.06
N THR A 247 -4.80 -3.31 6.36
CA THR A 247 -4.10 -4.41 7.00
C THR A 247 -4.67 -4.71 8.39
N THR A 248 -4.85 -3.68 9.23
CA THR A 248 -5.43 -3.84 10.57
C THR A 248 -6.88 -4.31 10.50
N LEU A 249 -7.68 -3.75 9.59
CA LEU A 249 -9.04 -4.22 9.34
C LEU A 249 -9.06 -5.70 8.96
N ASN A 250 -8.20 -6.11 8.03
CA ASN A 250 -8.12 -7.50 7.56
C ASN A 250 -7.61 -8.47 8.64
N ALA A 251 -6.72 -8.02 9.52
CA ALA A 251 -6.29 -8.82 10.66
C ALA A 251 -7.43 -8.99 11.67
N LEU A 252 -8.13 -7.90 12.03
CA LEU A 252 -9.26 -7.94 12.97
C LEU A 252 -10.46 -8.72 12.42
N SER A 253 -10.68 -8.72 11.11
CA SER A 253 -11.77 -9.46 10.49
C SER A 253 -11.61 -10.99 10.68
N ALA A 254 -10.41 -11.50 10.97
CA ALA A 254 -10.19 -12.90 11.30
C ALA A 254 -10.92 -13.34 12.60
N PHE A 255 -11.27 -12.40 13.48
CA PHE A 255 -12.05 -12.69 14.68
C PHE A 255 -13.56 -12.78 14.43
N ILE A 256 -14.03 -12.49 13.21
CA ILE A 256 -15.44 -12.63 12.87
C ILE A 256 -15.79 -14.14 12.85
N PRO A 257 -16.81 -14.59 13.59
CA PRO A 257 -17.25 -15.98 13.60
C PRO A 257 -17.61 -16.52 12.20
N ASN A 258 -17.21 -17.76 11.90
CA ASN A 258 -17.50 -18.43 10.60
C ASN A 258 -19.00 -18.60 10.27
N ARG A 259 -19.89 -18.49 11.27
CA ARG A 259 -21.35 -18.57 11.09
C ARG A 259 -21.95 -17.31 10.44
N GLU A 260 -21.19 -16.22 10.38
CA GLU A 260 -21.66 -14.93 9.87
C GLU A 260 -21.43 -14.81 8.36
N ARG A 261 -22.42 -14.30 7.64
CA ARG A 261 -22.33 -13.93 6.24
C ARG A 261 -21.81 -12.49 6.12
N ILE A 262 -20.70 -12.34 5.42
CA ILE A 262 -19.99 -11.06 5.32
C ILE A 262 -20.02 -10.59 3.87
N VAL A 263 -20.41 -9.34 3.64
CA VAL A 263 -20.28 -8.68 2.34
C VAL A 263 -19.18 -7.64 2.44
N THR A 264 -18.10 -7.79 1.67
CA THR A 264 -17.06 -6.76 1.56
C THR A 264 -17.31 -5.90 0.32
N ILE A 265 -17.05 -4.60 0.42
CA ILE A 265 -17.28 -3.65 -0.66
C ILE A 265 -16.06 -2.74 -0.75
N GLU A 266 -15.36 -2.77 -1.88
CA GLU A 266 -14.10 -2.06 -2.07
C GLU A 266 -14.05 -1.41 -3.45
N ASP A 267 -13.28 -0.33 -3.62
CA ASP A 267 -12.95 0.16 -4.96
C ASP A 267 -12.09 -0.82 -5.74
N ALA A 268 -11.18 -1.46 -5.02
CA ALA A 268 -10.36 -2.56 -5.49
C ALA A 268 -10.26 -3.56 -4.35
N ALA A 269 -10.69 -4.81 -4.56
CA ALA A 269 -10.56 -5.88 -3.58
C ALA A 269 -9.11 -6.00 -3.07
N GLU A 270 -8.92 -5.65 -1.80
CA GLU A 270 -7.68 -5.80 -1.02
C GLU A 270 -7.91 -6.73 0.20
N LEU A 271 -9.16 -6.87 0.67
CA LEU A 271 -9.50 -7.70 1.81
C LEU A 271 -9.47 -9.20 1.49
N GLN A 272 -8.87 -9.97 2.40
CA GLN A 272 -8.67 -11.41 2.33
C GLN A 272 -9.22 -12.07 3.61
N LEU A 273 -10.55 -12.04 3.74
CA LEU A 273 -11.24 -12.66 4.86
C LEU A 273 -11.15 -14.19 4.78
N GLN A 274 -11.04 -14.83 5.95
CA GLN A 274 -10.81 -16.28 6.06
C GLN A 274 -12.11 -17.08 6.26
N GLN A 275 -13.23 -16.39 6.47
CA GLN A 275 -14.53 -17.02 6.70
C GLN A 275 -15.08 -17.65 5.42
N GLU A 276 -15.87 -18.72 5.57
CA GLU A 276 -16.47 -19.44 4.44
C GLU A 276 -17.52 -18.61 3.69
N HIS A 277 -18.32 -17.83 4.42
CA HIS A 277 -19.48 -17.10 3.88
C HIS A 277 -19.15 -15.64 3.56
N VAL A 278 -18.12 -15.41 2.75
CA VAL A 278 -17.70 -14.07 2.30
C VAL A 278 -18.16 -13.82 0.87
N VAL A 279 -18.79 -12.67 0.63
CA VAL A 279 -19.16 -12.19 -0.71
C VAL A 279 -18.41 -10.89 -1.00
N PRO A 280 -17.31 -10.94 -1.77
CA PRO A 280 -16.59 -9.74 -2.17
C PRO A 280 -17.28 -9.02 -3.32
N LEU A 281 -17.47 -7.72 -3.16
CA LEU A 281 -18.01 -6.81 -4.17
C LEU A 281 -16.99 -5.71 -4.46
N GLU A 282 -16.85 -5.37 -5.74
CA GLU A 282 -15.92 -4.35 -6.21
C GLU A 282 -16.68 -3.27 -6.98
N SER A 283 -16.33 -2.00 -6.72
CA SER A 283 -16.83 -0.87 -7.49
C SER A 283 -16.30 -0.94 -8.92
N ARG A 284 -17.00 -0.30 -9.85
CA ARG A 284 -16.60 -0.27 -11.26
C ARG A 284 -16.67 1.17 -11.76
N PRO A 285 -15.57 1.79 -12.20
CA PRO A 285 -15.63 3.11 -12.81
C PRO A 285 -16.40 3.04 -14.14
N ALA A 286 -16.91 4.19 -14.58
CA ALA A 286 -17.51 4.32 -15.90
C ALA A 286 -16.55 3.85 -17.02
N ASN A 287 -17.11 3.37 -18.13
CA ASN A 287 -16.35 3.17 -19.35
C ASN A 287 -15.99 4.52 -20.00
N LEU A 288 -15.24 4.49 -21.11
CA LEU A 288 -14.83 5.71 -21.84
C LEU A 288 -16.01 6.56 -22.33
N GLU A 289 -17.20 5.98 -22.48
CA GLU A 289 -18.43 6.70 -22.84
C GLU A 289 -19.17 7.28 -21.62
N GLY A 290 -18.60 7.19 -20.41
CA GLY A 290 -19.24 7.64 -19.17
C GLY A 290 -20.37 6.73 -18.68
N LYS A 291 -20.48 5.49 -19.18
CA LYS A 291 -21.57 4.56 -18.86
C LYS A 291 -21.11 3.40 -17.99
N GLY A 292 -22.07 2.79 -17.29
CA GLY A 292 -21.85 1.54 -16.57
C GLY A 292 -21.08 1.67 -15.26
N GLU A 293 -20.97 2.88 -14.71
CA GLU A 293 -20.43 3.09 -13.36
C GLU A 293 -21.25 2.31 -12.32
N VAL A 294 -20.56 1.67 -11.39
CA VAL A 294 -21.12 1.03 -10.20
C VAL A 294 -20.33 1.55 -9.00
N THR A 295 -20.92 2.47 -8.25
CA THR A 295 -20.24 3.09 -7.10
C THR A 295 -20.33 2.21 -5.85
N ILE A 296 -19.42 2.43 -4.89
CA ILE A 296 -19.49 1.80 -3.55
C ILE A 296 -20.87 2.01 -2.93
N ARG A 297 -21.42 3.23 -3.04
CA ARG A 297 -22.76 3.56 -2.53
C ARG A 297 -23.85 2.66 -3.10
N MET A 298 -23.82 2.37 -4.41
CA MET A 298 -24.78 1.45 -5.04
C MET A 298 -24.63 0.03 -4.49
N LEU A 299 -23.40 -0.41 -4.29
CA LEU A 299 -23.10 -1.73 -3.73
C LEU A 299 -23.55 -1.85 -2.27
N VAL A 300 -23.36 -0.82 -1.44
CA VAL A 300 -23.84 -0.79 -0.04
C VAL A 300 -25.36 -0.95 0.00
N ARG A 301 -26.08 -0.19 -0.82
CA ARG A 301 -27.55 -0.31 -0.94
C ARG A 301 -28.01 -1.67 -1.43
N ASN A 302 -27.25 -2.28 -2.35
CA ASN A 302 -27.54 -3.63 -2.83
C ASN A 302 -27.27 -4.68 -1.74
N ALA A 303 -26.18 -4.53 -0.98
CA ALA A 303 -25.77 -5.43 0.09
C ALA A 303 -26.84 -5.58 1.16
N LEU A 304 -27.58 -4.51 1.50
CA LEU A 304 -28.72 -4.57 2.42
C LEU A 304 -29.82 -5.58 2.02
N ARG A 305 -29.88 -5.96 0.73
CA ARG A 305 -30.82 -6.98 0.21
C ARG A 305 -30.23 -8.39 0.14
N MET A 306 -28.95 -8.53 0.46
CA MET A 306 -28.21 -9.80 0.36
C MET A 306 -28.23 -10.61 1.67
N ARG A 307 -29.04 -10.18 2.65
CA ARG A 307 -29.12 -10.73 4.01
C ARG A 307 -27.73 -10.91 4.66
N PRO A 308 -26.87 -9.88 4.68
CA PRO A 308 -25.58 -9.98 5.37
C PRO A 308 -25.77 -9.91 6.88
N ASP A 309 -24.92 -10.60 7.62
CA ASP A 309 -24.74 -10.34 9.05
C ASP A 309 -23.83 -9.13 9.25
N ARG A 310 -22.82 -8.96 8.37
CA ARG A 310 -21.92 -7.78 8.36
C ARG A 310 -21.73 -7.21 6.96
N ILE A 311 -21.66 -5.89 6.88
CA ILE A 311 -21.21 -5.15 5.69
C ILE A 311 -19.90 -4.47 6.05
N ILE A 312 -18.85 -4.77 5.28
CA ILE A 312 -17.52 -4.17 5.47
C ILE A 312 -17.24 -3.30 4.26
N VAL A 313 -17.10 -2.00 4.48
CA VAL A 313 -16.68 -1.05 3.45
C VAL A 313 -15.18 -0.88 3.57
N GLY A 314 -14.41 -1.32 2.58
CA GLY A 314 -12.95 -1.32 2.65
C GLY A 314 -12.39 0.07 2.95
N GLU A 315 -12.93 1.10 2.32
CA GLU A 315 -12.61 2.50 2.61
C GLU A 315 -13.77 3.42 2.24
N VAL A 316 -14.09 4.37 3.12
CA VAL A 316 -15.11 5.40 2.87
C VAL A 316 -14.41 6.70 2.44
N ARG A 317 -14.84 7.22 1.29
CA ARG A 317 -14.31 8.40 0.59
C ARG A 317 -15.38 9.43 0.22
N GLY A 318 -16.67 9.10 0.29
CA GLY A 318 -17.75 9.96 -0.18
C GLY A 318 -19.14 9.59 0.36
N GLY A 319 -20.17 9.83 -0.48
CA GLY A 319 -21.58 9.76 -0.09
C GLY A 319 -22.08 8.40 0.41
N GLU A 320 -21.33 7.31 0.16
CA GLU A 320 -21.58 6.00 0.76
C GLU A 320 -21.48 6.00 2.30
N ALA A 321 -20.83 7.01 2.90
CA ALA A 321 -20.76 7.19 4.35
C ALA A 321 -22.15 7.18 4.99
N LEU A 322 -23.13 7.86 4.37
CA LEU A 322 -24.51 7.90 4.87
C LEU A 322 -25.14 6.50 4.87
N ASP A 323 -25.05 5.79 3.74
CA ASP A 323 -25.65 4.48 3.59
C ASP A 323 -24.95 3.43 4.51
N MET A 324 -23.64 3.58 4.74
CA MET A 324 -22.89 2.78 5.72
C MET A 324 -23.39 3.03 7.15
N LEU A 325 -23.51 4.30 7.57
CA LEU A 325 -24.01 4.67 8.89
C LEU A 325 -25.45 4.18 9.10
N GLN A 326 -26.28 4.23 8.06
CA GLN A 326 -27.62 3.65 8.09
C GLN A 326 -27.58 2.13 8.25
N ALA A 327 -26.72 1.42 7.53
CA ALA A 327 -26.56 -0.03 7.70
C ALA A 327 -26.19 -0.39 9.16
N MET A 328 -25.21 0.33 9.74
CA MET A 328 -24.78 0.17 11.13
C MET A 328 -25.90 0.41 12.14
N ASN A 329 -26.80 1.38 11.88
CA ASN A 329 -27.92 1.69 12.76
C ASN A 329 -29.15 0.77 12.56
N THR A 330 -29.23 0.01 11.45
CA THR A 330 -30.41 -0.76 11.06
C THR A 330 -30.20 -2.28 11.13
N GLY A 331 -29.40 -2.74 12.08
CA GLY A 331 -29.26 -4.17 12.40
C GLY A 331 -28.16 -4.91 11.64
N HIS A 332 -27.23 -4.18 11.00
CA HIS A 332 -25.99 -4.75 10.46
C HIS A 332 -24.81 -4.37 11.36
N ASP A 333 -24.90 -4.83 12.62
CA ASP A 333 -23.90 -4.62 13.66
C ASP A 333 -22.55 -5.29 13.29
N GLY A 334 -21.48 -4.91 13.98
CA GLY A 334 -20.15 -5.48 13.78
C GLY A 334 -19.45 -5.05 12.50
N SER A 335 -19.98 -4.02 11.83
CA SER A 335 -19.42 -3.47 10.60
C SER A 335 -18.04 -2.86 10.85
N LEU A 336 -17.11 -3.12 9.94
CA LEU A 336 -15.76 -2.55 9.94
C LEU A 336 -15.60 -1.66 8.71
N SER A 337 -14.90 -0.54 8.88
CA SER A 337 -14.55 0.32 7.75
C SER A 337 -13.23 1.03 7.96
N THR A 338 -12.58 1.45 6.87
CA THR A 338 -11.46 2.38 6.95
C THR A 338 -11.80 3.79 6.46
N LEU A 339 -11.06 4.78 6.95
CA LEU A 339 -11.19 6.19 6.53
C LEU A 339 -9.85 6.93 6.68
N HIS A 340 -9.52 7.80 5.73
CA HIS A 340 -8.37 8.69 5.91
C HIS A 340 -8.70 9.83 6.86
N SER A 341 -7.85 10.06 7.86
CA SER A 341 -7.94 11.20 8.78
C SER A 341 -6.60 11.39 9.49
N ASN A 342 -6.47 12.54 10.16
CA ASN A 342 -5.27 12.91 10.93
C ASN A 342 -5.43 12.69 12.44
N SER A 343 -6.63 12.37 12.91
CA SER A 343 -6.92 12.05 14.32
C SER A 343 -8.28 11.37 14.49
N PRO A 344 -8.59 10.79 15.67
CA PRO A 344 -9.94 10.29 15.97
C PRO A 344 -11.03 11.37 15.80
N ARG A 345 -10.78 12.59 16.29
CA ARG A 345 -11.72 13.72 16.16
C ARG A 345 -11.92 14.15 14.71
N ASP A 346 -10.84 14.23 13.93
CA ASP A 346 -10.88 14.54 12.50
C ASP A 346 -11.65 13.47 11.72
N SER A 347 -11.60 12.20 12.15
CA SER A 347 -12.37 11.11 11.54
C SER A 347 -13.87 11.38 11.57
N LEU A 348 -14.39 11.92 12.67
CA LEU A 348 -15.80 12.28 12.80
C LEU A 348 -16.18 13.45 11.87
N ALA A 349 -15.35 14.49 11.82
CA ALA A 349 -15.59 15.65 10.96
C ALA A 349 -15.59 15.26 9.47
N ARG A 350 -14.70 14.32 9.08
CA ARG A 350 -14.66 13.77 7.73
C ARG A 350 -15.89 12.92 7.41
N LEU A 351 -16.34 12.06 8.32
CA LEU A 351 -17.60 11.33 8.15
C LEU A 351 -18.80 12.26 8.01
N GLU A 352 -18.86 13.34 8.79
CA GLU A 352 -19.91 14.36 8.68
C GLU A 352 -19.89 14.99 7.27
N THR A 353 -18.71 15.38 6.78
CA THR A 353 -18.52 15.95 5.44
C THR A 353 -18.92 14.97 4.33
N MET A 354 -18.47 13.71 4.42
CA MET A 354 -18.78 12.66 3.45
C MET A 354 -20.28 12.34 3.40
N THR A 355 -20.96 12.40 4.56
CA THR A 355 -22.41 12.21 4.65
C THR A 355 -23.16 13.30 3.87
N LEU A 356 -22.69 14.55 3.91
CA LEU A 356 -23.28 15.65 3.12
C LEU A 356 -23.11 15.44 1.61
N MET A 357 -22.05 14.76 1.16
CA MET A 357 -21.84 14.42 -0.25
C MET A 357 -22.87 13.42 -0.80
N ALA A 358 -23.66 12.78 0.07
CA ALA A 358 -24.73 11.86 -0.33
C ALA A 358 -25.90 12.56 -1.04
N GLY A 359 -25.94 13.91 -1.04
CA GLY A 359 -26.98 14.72 -1.67
C GLY A 359 -28.30 14.77 -0.90
N VAL A 360 -28.28 14.42 0.39
CA VAL A 360 -29.44 14.49 1.29
C VAL A 360 -29.20 15.64 2.25
N GLU A 361 -30.15 16.59 2.30
CA GLU A 361 -30.11 17.70 3.25
C GLU A 361 -30.50 17.20 4.65
N LEU A 362 -29.50 16.97 5.49
CA LEU A 362 -29.67 16.65 6.90
C LEU A 362 -29.04 17.75 7.75
N PRO A 363 -29.69 18.20 8.85
CA PRO A 363 -29.04 19.07 9.81
C PRO A 363 -27.76 18.42 10.35
N ALA A 364 -26.69 19.20 10.52
CA ALA A 364 -25.40 18.72 11.04
C ALA A 364 -25.54 17.90 12.34
N LYS A 365 -26.44 18.36 13.23
CA LYS A 365 -26.76 17.64 14.47
C LYS A 365 -27.28 16.22 14.21
N ALA A 366 -28.20 16.04 13.28
CA ALA A 366 -28.76 14.73 12.94
C ALA A 366 -27.70 13.78 12.35
N ILE A 367 -26.74 14.32 11.59
CA ILE A 367 -25.60 13.55 11.08
C ILE A 367 -24.71 13.09 12.24
N ARG A 368 -24.39 13.99 13.18
CA ARG A 368 -23.60 13.64 14.37
C ARG A 368 -24.31 12.62 15.25
N GLU A 369 -25.63 12.71 15.40
CA GLU A 369 -26.45 11.73 16.12
C GLU A 369 -26.35 10.35 15.45
N GLN A 370 -26.45 10.29 14.12
CA GLN A 370 -26.26 9.04 13.38
C GLN A 370 -24.86 8.46 13.56
N ILE A 371 -23.81 9.30 13.50
CA ILE A 371 -22.42 8.86 13.70
C ILE A 371 -22.22 8.32 15.12
N ALA A 372 -22.68 9.06 16.13
CA ALA A 372 -22.52 8.71 17.54
C ALA A 372 -23.32 7.47 17.94
N SER A 373 -24.45 7.22 17.29
CA SER A 373 -25.25 6.01 17.46
C SER A 373 -24.63 4.80 16.73
N ALA A 374 -24.08 5.01 15.54
CA ALA A 374 -23.57 3.93 14.71
C ALA A 374 -22.21 3.39 15.18
N LEU A 375 -21.26 4.28 15.51
CA LEU A 375 -19.88 3.91 15.78
C LEU A 375 -19.64 3.67 17.26
N HIS A 376 -18.87 2.62 17.58
CA HIS A 376 -18.47 2.32 18.96
C HIS A 376 -17.01 2.66 19.20
N LEU A 377 -16.12 2.28 18.27
CA LEU A 377 -14.67 2.47 18.40
C LEU A 377 -14.07 3.12 17.15
N ILE A 378 -13.07 3.97 17.38
CA ILE A 378 -12.16 4.49 16.37
C ILE A 378 -10.76 3.97 16.70
N ILE A 379 -10.17 3.22 15.77
CA ILE A 379 -8.81 2.69 15.86
C ILE A 379 -7.94 3.54 14.94
N HIS A 380 -7.20 4.49 15.51
CA HIS A 380 -6.38 5.41 14.73
C HIS A 380 -4.94 4.92 14.62
N GLN A 381 -4.42 4.84 13.41
CA GLN A 381 -3.12 4.26 13.10
C GLN A 381 -2.28 5.20 12.24
N ASN A 382 -1.03 5.41 12.66
CA ASN A 382 -0.07 6.24 11.95
C ASN A 382 1.13 5.42 11.46
N ARG A 383 1.67 5.84 10.31
CA ARG A 383 3.03 5.48 9.90
C ARG A 383 3.98 6.53 10.47
N LEU A 384 4.92 6.07 11.28
CA LEU A 384 5.94 6.89 11.90
C LEU A 384 7.10 7.20 10.91
N PRO A 385 7.90 8.24 11.17
CA PRO A 385 9.06 8.60 10.34
C PRO A 385 10.04 7.46 10.05
N ASP A 386 10.22 6.52 10.98
CA ASP A 386 11.08 5.35 10.84
C ASP A 386 10.46 4.22 9.99
N GLY A 387 9.28 4.46 9.40
CA GLY A 387 8.54 3.49 8.59
C GLY A 387 7.64 2.56 9.39
N THR A 388 7.77 2.52 10.72
CA THR A 388 6.94 1.65 11.56
C THR A 388 5.48 2.12 11.59
N ARG A 389 4.56 1.17 11.74
CA ARG A 389 3.12 1.44 11.82
C ARG A 389 2.65 1.15 13.24
N ARG A 390 1.98 2.12 13.87
CA ARG A 390 1.50 2.05 15.26
C ARG A 390 0.05 2.49 15.37
N ILE A 391 -0.76 1.73 16.10
CA ILE A 391 -2.08 2.19 16.54
C ILE A 391 -1.84 3.24 17.62
N THR A 392 -2.00 4.50 17.26
CA THR A 392 -1.72 5.61 18.18
C THR A 392 -2.85 5.87 19.13
N HIS A 393 -4.09 5.55 18.75
CA HIS A 393 -5.26 5.70 19.60
C HIS A 393 -6.26 4.57 19.38
N ILE A 394 -6.83 4.05 20.47
CA ILE A 394 -8.11 3.35 20.45
C ILE A 394 -9.07 4.21 21.25
N THR A 395 -10.05 4.78 20.57
CA THR A 395 -10.96 5.79 21.12
C THR A 395 -12.40 5.28 21.06
N GLU A 396 -13.11 5.32 22.19
CA GLU A 396 -14.53 5.01 22.28
C GLU A 396 -15.39 6.23 21.95
N VAL A 397 -16.47 6.01 21.21
CA VAL A 397 -17.52 6.98 20.94
C VAL A 397 -18.60 6.82 22.01
N GLN A 398 -18.80 7.83 22.85
CA GLN A 398 -19.62 7.76 24.07
C GLN A 398 -21.07 8.23 23.87
N GLY A 399 -21.41 8.72 22.68
CA GLY A 399 -22.65 9.43 22.39
C GLY A 399 -22.41 10.93 22.15
N MET A 400 -23.43 11.73 22.45
CA MET A 400 -23.39 13.20 22.28
C MET A 400 -23.72 13.94 23.58
N GLU A 401 -23.06 15.07 23.77
CA GLU A 401 -23.41 16.09 24.77
C GLU A 401 -23.69 17.40 24.04
N GLY A 402 -24.97 17.80 23.99
CA GLY A 402 -25.42 18.89 23.14
C GLY A 402 -25.18 18.56 21.66
N ASP A 403 -24.30 19.32 20.99
CA ASP A 403 -23.96 19.17 19.58
C ASP A 403 -22.58 18.52 19.35
N ILE A 404 -21.92 18.07 20.43
CA ILE A 404 -20.57 17.52 20.40
C ILE A 404 -20.62 16.01 20.62
N VAL A 405 -20.01 15.26 19.72
CA VAL A 405 -19.75 13.82 19.91
C VAL A 405 -18.63 13.65 20.93
N VAL A 406 -18.92 12.92 22.01
CA VAL A 406 -17.98 12.69 23.10
C VAL A 406 -17.09 11.50 22.76
N LEU A 407 -15.78 11.72 22.82
CA LEU A 407 -14.75 10.72 22.54
C LEU A 407 -13.95 10.44 23.79
N GLN A 408 -13.62 9.16 24.02
CA GLN A 408 -12.83 8.73 25.16
C GLN A 408 -11.70 7.80 24.74
N ASP A 409 -10.45 8.22 24.88
CA ASP A 409 -9.33 7.35 24.59
C ASP A 409 -9.19 6.25 25.65
N ILE A 410 -9.10 5.01 25.19
CA ILE A 410 -8.86 3.81 26.00
C ILE A 410 -7.36 3.50 26.01
N PHE A 411 -6.74 3.55 24.83
CA PHE A 411 -5.30 3.33 24.64
C PHE A 411 -4.69 4.45 23.83
N ARG A 412 -3.43 4.79 24.14
CA ARG A 412 -2.62 5.78 23.42
C ARG A 412 -1.20 5.28 23.20
N TRP A 413 -0.57 5.72 22.12
CA TRP A 413 0.87 5.56 21.93
C TRP A 413 1.62 6.77 22.50
N GLU A 414 2.62 6.51 23.33
CA GLU A 414 3.53 7.52 23.88
C GLU A 414 4.94 7.32 23.33
N GLN A 415 5.40 8.30 22.55
CA GLN A 415 6.79 8.36 22.10
C GLN A 415 7.68 8.87 23.24
N GLN A 416 8.73 8.12 23.56
CA GLN A 416 9.72 8.46 24.58
C GLN A 416 10.98 9.08 23.98
N GLY A 417 11.28 8.79 22.71
CA GLY A 417 12.45 9.35 22.05
C GLY A 417 12.71 8.72 20.68
N VAL A 418 13.93 8.93 20.19
CA VAL A 418 14.48 8.34 18.98
C VAL A 418 15.85 7.80 19.33
N ASP A 419 16.18 6.57 18.90
CA ASP A 419 17.48 5.97 19.16
C ASP A 419 18.58 6.50 18.22
N SER A 420 19.82 6.02 18.40
CA SER A 420 20.97 6.42 17.59
C SER A 420 20.87 6.02 16.12
N GLU A 421 19.98 5.09 15.77
CA GLU A 421 19.75 4.62 14.40
C GLU A 421 18.54 5.30 13.75
N GLY A 422 17.90 6.26 14.44
CA GLY A 422 16.71 6.96 13.95
C GLY A 422 15.40 6.22 14.18
N ARG A 423 15.38 5.12 14.95
CA ARG A 423 14.16 4.36 15.26
C ARG A 423 13.39 5.01 16.39
N ILE A 424 12.07 5.01 16.30
CA ILE A 424 11.23 5.64 17.30
C ILE A 424 11.02 4.70 18.49
N ILE A 425 11.40 5.16 19.68
CA ILE A 425 11.16 4.46 20.95
C ILE A 425 9.87 5.00 21.55
N GLY A 426 8.96 4.10 21.89
CA GLY A 426 7.70 4.42 22.56
C GLY A 426 6.98 3.17 23.02
N HIS A 427 5.83 3.35 23.65
CA HIS A 427 4.99 2.25 24.12
C HIS A 427 3.51 2.64 24.10
N HIS A 428 2.64 1.63 24.07
CA HIS A 428 1.20 1.86 24.24
C HIS A 428 0.87 1.90 25.72
N VAL A 429 0.02 2.83 26.13
CA VAL A 429 -0.48 2.99 27.49
C VAL A 429 -2.01 2.93 27.49
N ALA A 430 -2.58 2.26 28.48
CA ALA A 430 -4.00 2.43 28.80
C ALA A 430 -4.21 3.74 29.57
N THR A 431 -5.34 4.40 29.37
CA THR A 431 -5.62 5.70 30.00
C THR A 431 -6.15 5.59 31.44
N GLY A 432 -6.36 4.36 31.94
CA GLY A 432 -6.98 4.12 33.24
C GLY A 432 -8.52 4.09 33.21
N LEU A 433 -9.12 4.36 32.05
CA LEU A 433 -10.57 4.47 31.91
C LEU A 433 -11.17 3.15 31.44
N ARG A 434 -12.25 2.75 32.11
CA ARG A 434 -13.02 1.57 31.74
C ARG A 434 -13.99 1.92 30.60
N PRO A 435 -13.92 1.23 29.45
CA PRO A 435 -14.81 1.51 28.34
C PRO A 435 -16.28 1.23 28.71
N ARG A 436 -17.21 2.05 28.21
CA ARG A 436 -18.65 1.81 28.42
C ARG A 436 -19.13 0.57 27.68
N CYS A 437 -18.53 0.27 26.54
CA CYS A 437 -18.86 -0.89 25.72
C CYS A 437 -18.60 -2.23 26.42
N LEU A 438 -17.86 -2.27 27.54
CA LEU A 438 -17.70 -3.47 28.37
C LEU A 438 -19.05 -4.07 28.79
N GLY A 439 -20.08 -3.26 29.02
CA GLY A 439 -21.43 -3.76 29.31
C GLY A 439 -21.99 -4.58 28.15
N ARG A 440 -21.91 -4.05 26.92
CA ARG A 440 -22.31 -4.75 25.70
C ARG A 440 -21.48 -6.00 25.45
N LEU A 441 -20.17 -5.97 25.74
CA LEU A 441 -19.31 -7.16 25.63
C LEU A 441 -19.82 -8.28 26.54
N LEU A 442 -20.13 -7.96 27.80
CA LEU A 442 -20.62 -8.93 28.78
C LEU A 442 -21.99 -9.52 28.37
N GLU A 443 -22.91 -8.69 27.86
CA GLU A 443 -24.21 -9.15 27.35
C GLU A 443 -24.07 -10.13 26.18
N GLN A 444 -23.04 -9.97 25.36
CA GLN A 444 -22.71 -10.85 24.23
C GLN A 444 -21.79 -12.02 24.64
N GLY A 445 -21.53 -12.21 25.94
CA GLY A 445 -20.72 -13.29 26.47
C GLY A 445 -19.21 -13.12 26.27
N ALA A 446 -18.75 -11.95 25.84
CA ALA A 446 -17.33 -11.64 25.69
C ALA A 446 -16.77 -11.04 26.99
N GLN A 447 -15.77 -11.70 27.58
CA GLN A 447 -15.10 -11.22 28.80
C GLN A 447 -13.73 -10.65 28.47
N VAL A 448 -13.44 -9.46 29.00
CA VAL A 448 -12.13 -8.79 28.88
C VAL A 448 -11.57 -8.58 30.29
N PRO A 449 -10.34 -9.04 30.59
CA PRO A 449 -9.69 -8.78 31.87
C PRO A 449 -9.61 -7.28 32.17
N LEU A 450 -10.16 -6.84 33.31
CA LEU A 450 -10.19 -5.41 33.66
C LEU A 450 -8.80 -4.79 33.87
N GLY A 451 -7.79 -5.62 34.18
CA GLY A 451 -6.40 -5.19 34.33
C GLY A 451 -5.80 -4.59 33.06
N ILE A 452 -6.34 -4.92 31.88
CA ILE A 452 -5.93 -4.38 30.58
C ILE A 452 -6.07 -2.85 30.51
N PHE A 453 -7.02 -2.28 31.26
CA PHE A 453 -7.27 -0.84 31.27
C PHE A 453 -6.54 -0.11 32.41
N ALA A 454 -5.77 -0.82 33.24
CA ALA A 454 -5.00 -0.18 34.29
C ALA A 454 -3.94 0.74 33.64
N PRO A 455 -3.81 2.00 34.09
CA PRO A 455 -2.78 2.87 33.54
C PRO A 455 -1.42 2.25 33.82
N ALA A 456 -0.54 2.26 32.84
CA ALA A 456 0.83 1.81 33.04
C ALA A 456 1.42 2.60 34.22
N GLU A 457 1.97 1.92 35.23
CA GLU A 457 2.69 2.62 36.30
C GLU A 457 3.79 3.43 35.61
N SER A 458 3.64 4.76 35.61
CA SER A 458 4.66 5.66 35.12
C SER A 458 5.91 5.35 35.93
N GLY A 459 6.86 4.68 35.27
CA GLY A 459 8.04 4.16 35.93
C GLY A 459 8.64 5.24 36.81
N ARG A 460 8.65 4.99 38.12
CA ARG A 460 9.55 5.70 39.03
C ARG A 460 10.92 5.59 38.40
N ARG A 461 11.46 6.72 37.95
CA ARG A 461 12.88 6.89 37.60
C ARG A 461 13.68 6.18 38.70
N ARG A 462 14.37 5.11 38.33
CA ARG A 462 15.47 4.55 39.10
C ARG A 462 16.73 4.71 38.29
#